data_AF-A0A5U1T840-F1
#
_entry.id   AF-A0A5U1T840-F1
#
_cell.length_a   1.000
_cell.length_b   1.000
_cell.length_c   1.000
_cell.angle_alpha   90.00
_cell.angle_beta   90.00
_cell.angle_gamma   90.00
#
_symmetry.space_group_name_H-M   'P 1'
#
loop_
_entity.id
_entity.type
_entity.pdbx_description
1 polymer ?
#
loop_
_entity_poly.entity_id
_entity_poly.type
_entity_poly.pdbx_seq_one_letter_code
_entity_poly.pdbx_strand_id
1 'polypeptide(L)'
;MSELAWISEGRKYIGQLEIKGPRHNPLILQFWKDIKRGGIKDDETPWCAAYVGSMLERVGIKSTRFESAKSYLNWGVEISEPAYGCVVVFNRDGGGHVGFVVGQQQNGDLMVLGGNQSDAINIRAFSRSRVTGYRWPVNVAKDNRQLPLMTGSLSVSES
;
A
#
# COMPACT_ATOMS: atom_id res chain seq x y z
N MET A 1 -9.46 3.14 20.30
CA MET A 1 -8.07 2.77 19.93
C MET A 1 -7.54 3.83 18.98
N SER A 2 -6.30 4.29 19.17
CA SER A 2 -5.65 5.21 18.23
C SER A 2 -5.41 4.55 16.88
N GLU A 3 -5.31 5.34 15.82
CA GLU A 3 -4.93 4.87 14.49
C GLU A 3 -3.45 4.43 14.48
N LEU A 4 -3.12 3.41 13.67
CA LEU A 4 -1.74 2.97 13.49
C LEU A 4 -0.96 4.07 12.77
N ALA A 5 0.27 4.36 13.22
CA ALA A 5 1.02 5.53 12.76
C ALA A 5 1.19 5.58 11.22
N TRP A 6 1.52 4.45 10.59
CA TRP A 6 1.70 4.39 9.13
C TRP A 6 0.38 4.50 8.36
N ILE A 7 -0.75 4.14 8.97
CA ILE A 7 -2.08 4.32 8.36
C ILE A 7 -2.49 5.78 8.45
N SER A 8 -2.28 6.41 9.60
CA SER A 8 -2.51 7.84 9.79
C SER A 8 -1.66 8.67 8.83
N GLU A 9 -0.38 8.30 8.66
CA GLU A 9 0.51 8.90 7.67
C GLU A 9 -0.01 8.71 6.24
N GLY A 10 -0.41 7.47 5.89
CA GLY A 10 -0.95 7.14 4.57
C GLY A 10 -2.18 7.95 4.16
N ARG A 11 -3.09 8.19 5.10
CA ARG A 11 -4.35 8.92 4.83
C ARG A 11 -4.14 10.38 4.46
N LYS A 12 -3.04 11.01 4.88
CA LYS A 12 -2.72 12.42 4.55
C LYS A 12 -2.61 12.67 3.05
N TYR A 13 -2.34 11.61 2.27
CA TYR A 13 -2.07 11.70 0.84
C TYR A 13 -3.23 11.23 -0.03
N ILE A 14 -4.38 10.85 0.54
CA ILE A 14 -5.56 10.45 -0.24
C ILE A 14 -5.97 11.60 -1.18
N GLY A 15 -6.23 11.26 -2.44
CA GLY A 15 -6.60 12.20 -3.49
C GLY A 15 -5.41 12.78 -4.27
N GLN A 16 -4.17 12.48 -3.87
CA GLN A 16 -2.99 12.81 -4.69
C GLN A 16 -2.96 11.93 -5.94
N LEU A 17 -2.71 12.57 -7.08
CA LEU A 17 -2.73 11.97 -8.42
C LEU A 17 -1.32 11.99 -9.03
N GLU A 18 -1.02 11.00 -9.86
CA GLU A 18 0.11 11.08 -10.80
C GLU A 18 -0.13 12.20 -11.83
N ILE A 19 0.96 12.82 -12.31
CA ILE A 19 0.87 13.78 -13.40
C ILE A 19 1.33 13.08 -14.67
N LYS A 20 0.41 12.84 -15.61
CA LYS A 20 0.76 12.20 -16.89
C LYS A 20 1.58 13.13 -17.76
N GLY A 21 2.61 12.58 -18.42
CA GLY A 21 3.43 13.28 -19.40
C GLY A 21 4.79 13.75 -18.85
N PRO A 22 5.42 14.78 -19.43
CA PRO A 22 6.83 15.12 -19.14
C PRO A 22 7.05 15.79 -17.78
N ARG A 23 6.00 15.95 -16.97
CA ARG A 23 6.06 16.55 -15.63
C ARG A 23 5.68 15.47 -14.64
N HIS A 24 6.53 15.26 -13.65
CA HIS A 24 6.29 14.25 -12.61
C HIS A 24 5.75 14.89 -11.34
N ASN A 25 4.89 14.17 -10.61
CA ASN A 25 4.46 14.63 -9.30
C ASN A 25 5.64 14.62 -8.30
N PRO A 26 6.07 15.77 -7.74
CA PRO A 26 7.19 15.82 -6.81
C PRO A 26 6.98 14.98 -5.55
N LEU A 27 5.72 14.72 -5.16
CA LEU A 27 5.38 13.83 -4.06
C LEU A 27 5.74 12.37 -4.36
N ILE A 28 5.44 11.89 -5.57
CA ILE A 28 5.77 10.51 -5.98
C ILE A 28 7.29 10.34 -6.02
N LEU A 29 8.01 11.32 -6.58
CA LEU A 29 9.47 11.34 -6.54
C LEU A 29 10.03 11.36 -5.11
N GLN A 30 9.33 12.02 -4.17
CA GLN A 30 9.71 12.01 -2.77
C GLN A 30 9.55 10.62 -2.13
N PHE A 31 8.52 9.85 -2.50
CA PHE A 31 8.37 8.48 -1.98
C PHE A 31 9.56 7.58 -2.34
N TRP A 32 10.09 7.69 -3.56
CA TRP A 32 11.30 6.97 -3.96
C TRP A 32 12.52 7.35 -3.10
N LYS A 33 12.65 8.64 -2.76
CA LYS A 33 13.71 9.13 -1.87
C LYS A 33 13.54 8.61 -0.45
N ASP A 34 12.32 8.58 0.08
CA ASP A 34 12.02 8.12 1.44
C ASP A 34 12.43 6.65 1.62
N ILE A 35 12.22 5.82 0.60
CA ILE A 35 12.63 4.41 0.60
C ILE A 35 14.11 4.22 0.21
N LYS A 36 14.88 5.30 0.05
CA LYS A 36 16.30 5.30 -0.33
C LYS A 36 16.57 4.58 -1.65
N ARG A 37 15.60 4.61 -2.57
CA ARG A 37 15.71 4.00 -3.89
C ARG A 37 16.12 5.06 -4.90
N GLY A 38 17.39 5.04 -5.28
CA GLY A 38 17.92 5.89 -6.35
C GLY A 38 17.66 5.30 -7.75
N GLY A 39 17.75 6.16 -8.77
CA GLY A 39 17.72 5.78 -10.18
C GLY A 39 16.36 5.88 -10.87
N ILE A 40 15.26 5.94 -10.11
CA ILE A 40 13.91 6.13 -10.63
C ILE A 40 13.62 7.63 -10.68
N LYS A 41 13.26 8.13 -11.85
CA LYS A 41 13.09 9.58 -12.11
C LYS A 41 11.72 9.92 -12.72
N ASP A 42 10.92 8.92 -13.05
CA ASP A 42 9.56 9.04 -13.57
C ASP A 42 8.53 8.58 -12.53
N ASP A 43 7.28 9.00 -12.74
CA ASP A 43 6.10 8.51 -12.03
C ASP A 43 5.32 7.44 -12.83
N GLU A 44 5.78 7.09 -14.03
CA GLU A 44 5.26 5.99 -14.86
C GLU A 44 5.68 4.62 -14.30
N THR A 45 6.79 4.55 -13.57
CA THR A 45 7.19 3.36 -12.81
C THR A 45 6.16 3.09 -11.71
N PRO A 46 5.56 1.88 -11.66
CA PRO A 46 4.57 1.52 -10.65
C PRO A 46 5.03 1.85 -9.22
N TRP A 47 4.38 2.84 -8.61
CA TRP A 47 4.85 3.45 -7.35
C TRP A 47 4.07 2.99 -6.11
N CYS A 48 3.25 1.94 -6.24
CA CYS A 48 2.54 1.32 -5.12
C CYS A 48 3.50 0.91 -3.98
N ALA A 49 4.63 0.29 -4.31
CA ALA A 49 5.64 -0.11 -3.34
C ALA A 49 6.38 1.07 -2.71
N ALA A 50 6.63 2.13 -3.48
CA ALA A 50 7.24 3.37 -3.01
C ALA A 50 6.33 4.07 -2.00
N TYR A 51 5.03 4.16 -2.28
CA TYR A 51 4.03 4.71 -1.35
C TYR A 51 4.01 3.91 -0.04
N VAL A 52 3.80 2.60 -0.10
CA VAL A 52 3.77 1.74 1.10
C VAL A 52 5.07 1.87 1.90
N GLY A 53 6.21 1.86 1.21
CA GLY A 53 7.51 1.96 1.87
C GLY A 53 7.73 3.32 2.52
N SER A 54 7.35 4.41 1.84
CA SER A 54 7.46 5.76 2.38
C SER A 54 6.63 5.92 3.66
N MET A 55 5.40 5.39 3.70
CA MET A 55 4.55 5.49 4.89
C MET A 55 5.15 4.73 6.08
N LEU A 56 5.83 3.61 5.83
CA LEU A 56 6.56 2.86 6.87
C LEU A 56 7.81 3.64 7.33
N GLU A 57 8.66 4.08 6.41
CA GLU A 57 9.94 4.72 6.75
C GLU A 57 9.73 6.04 7.52
N ARG A 58 8.69 6.81 7.17
CA ARG A 58 8.36 8.08 7.84
C ARG A 58 7.95 7.92 9.29
N VAL A 59 7.46 6.74 9.68
CA VAL A 59 7.12 6.42 11.07
C VAL A 59 8.18 5.54 11.75
N GLY A 60 9.37 5.44 11.15
CA GLY A 60 10.50 4.70 11.71
C GLY A 60 10.45 3.18 11.48
N ILE A 61 9.54 2.68 10.63
CA ILE A 61 9.48 1.27 10.26
C ILE A 61 10.25 1.07 8.95
N LYS A 62 11.28 0.23 8.98
CA LYS A 62 12.07 -0.06 7.78
C LYS A 62 11.21 -0.81 6.75
N SER A 63 11.13 -0.28 5.53
CA SER A 63 10.44 -0.90 4.39
C SER A 63 11.33 -1.91 3.66
N THR A 64 10.84 -2.49 2.55
CA THR A 64 11.68 -3.31 1.65
C THR A 64 12.74 -2.49 0.92
N ARG A 65 12.52 -1.17 0.77
CA ARG A 65 13.35 -0.26 -0.01
C ARG A 65 13.51 -0.68 -1.48
N PHE A 66 12.48 -1.33 -2.02
CA PHE A 66 12.43 -1.86 -3.38
C PHE A 66 11.16 -1.43 -4.11
N GLU A 67 11.27 -1.31 -5.43
CA GLU A 67 10.20 -0.92 -6.36
C GLU A 67 9.14 -2.01 -6.57
N SER A 68 9.51 -3.27 -6.37
CA SER A 68 8.59 -4.38 -6.62
C SER A 68 7.61 -4.56 -5.47
N ALA A 69 6.30 -4.56 -5.77
CA ALA A 69 5.26 -4.94 -4.81
C ALA A 69 5.52 -6.33 -4.18
N LYS A 70 6.02 -7.28 -4.98
CA LYS A 70 6.33 -8.65 -4.53
C LYS A 70 7.49 -8.71 -3.54
N SER A 71 8.32 -7.66 -3.44
CA SER A 71 9.36 -7.58 -2.41
C SER A 71 8.80 -7.68 -0.99
N TYR A 72 7.56 -7.22 -0.79
CA TYR A 72 6.90 -7.31 0.51
C TYR A 72 6.57 -8.75 0.92
N LEU A 73 6.53 -9.72 -0.01
CA LEU A 73 6.35 -11.13 0.36
C LEU A 73 7.47 -11.67 1.27
N ASN A 74 8.61 -11.01 1.38
CA ASN A 74 9.69 -11.38 2.29
C ASN A 74 9.93 -10.31 3.38
N TRP A 75 9.01 -9.37 3.57
CA TRP A 75 9.12 -8.28 4.53
C TRP A 75 8.32 -8.56 5.79
N GLY A 76 8.88 -8.23 6.96
CA GLY A 76 8.14 -8.32 8.20
C GLY A 76 7.89 -9.76 8.65
N VAL A 77 6.76 -9.97 9.33
CA VAL A 77 6.26 -11.27 9.78
C VAL A 77 5.06 -11.66 8.93
N GLU A 78 4.97 -12.92 8.52
CA GLU A 78 3.78 -13.47 7.87
C GLU A 78 2.59 -13.50 8.83
N ILE A 79 1.41 -13.15 8.34
CA ILE A 79 0.15 -13.43 9.03
C ILE A 79 -0.80 -14.16 8.08
N SER A 80 -1.57 -15.11 8.60
CA SER A 80 -2.49 -15.94 7.81
C SER A 80 -3.76 -15.20 7.39
N GLU A 81 -4.25 -14.29 8.24
CA GLU A 81 -5.49 -13.54 8.03
C GLU A 81 -5.23 -12.03 7.96
N PRO A 82 -6.04 -11.29 7.18
CA PRO A 82 -5.90 -9.85 7.07
C PRO A 82 -6.13 -9.19 8.44
N ALA A 83 -5.36 -8.14 8.72
CA ALA A 83 -5.47 -7.37 9.94
C ALA A 83 -5.44 -5.89 9.59
N TYR A 84 -6.11 -5.07 10.40
CA TYR A 84 -6.10 -3.63 10.18
C TYR A 84 -4.66 -3.11 10.22
N GLY A 85 -4.25 -2.47 9.12
CA GLY A 85 -2.92 -1.92 8.89
C GLY A 85 -1.88 -2.90 8.37
N CYS A 86 -2.19 -4.18 8.15
CA CYS A 86 -1.22 -5.09 7.55
C CYS A 86 -0.93 -4.69 6.11
N VAL A 87 0.29 -4.99 5.66
CA VAL A 87 0.66 -4.91 4.25
C VAL A 87 0.06 -6.12 3.55
N VAL A 88 -0.77 -5.88 2.54
CA VAL A 88 -1.32 -6.92 1.67
C VAL A 88 -0.64 -6.85 0.32
N VAL A 89 -0.24 -8.02 -0.20
CA VAL A 89 0.36 -8.16 -1.53
C VAL A 89 -0.62 -8.93 -2.42
N PHE A 90 -0.82 -8.41 -3.63
CA PHE A 90 -1.67 -9.01 -4.65
C PHE A 90 -0.85 -9.44 -5.88
N ASN A 91 -1.32 -10.47 -6.57
CA ASN A 91 -0.83 -10.82 -7.90
C ASN A 91 -1.70 -10.13 -8.97
N ARG A 92 -1.07 -9.71 -10.08
CA ARG A 92 -1.74 -9.25 -11.30
C ARG A 92 -1.01 -9.75 -12.53
N ASP A 93 -1.71 -9.82 -13.65
CA ASP A 93 -1.03 -9.99 -14.94
C ASP A 93 -0.13 -8.78 -15.18
N GLY A 94 1.16 -9.04 -15.48
CA GLY A 94 2.17 -7.99 -15.62
C GLY A 94 2.85 -7.53 -14.32
N GLY A 95 2.54 -8.10 -13.14
CA GLY A 95 3.27 -7.75 -11.93
C GLY A 95 2.61 -8.13 -10.59
N GLY A 96 2.71 -7.23 -9.62
CA GLY A 96 1.99 -7.31 -8.35
C GLY A 96 1.45 -5.94 -7.95
N HIS A 97 0.67 -5.92 -6.88
CA HIS A 97 0.20 -4.69 -6.22
C HIS A 97 0.37 -4.81 -4.71
N VAL A 98 0.55 -3.68 -4.03
CA VAL A 98 0.72 -3.66 -2.57
C VAL A 98 0.01 -2.46 -1.96
N GLY A 99 -0.55 -2.65 -0.78
CA GLY A 99 -1.22 -1.60 -0.01
C GLY A 99 -1.44 -2.00 1.44
N PHE A 100 -2.15 -1.16 2.18
CA PHE A 100 -2.52 -1.43 3.57
C PHE A 100 -3.99 -1.81 3.68
N VAL A 101 -4.29 -2.90 4.39
CA VAL A 101 -5.68 -3.25 4.70
C VAL A 101 -6.23 -2.26 5.72
N VAL A 102 -7.33 -1.57 5.41
CA VAL A 102 -7.98 -0.60 6.31
C VAL A 102 -9.42 -0.99 6.66
N GLY A 103 -9.94 -2.06 6.06
CA GLY A 103 -11.26 -2.60 6.33
C GLY A 103 -11.62 -3.72 5.36
N GLN A 104 -12.90 -4.07 5.32
CA GLN A 104 -13.45 -5.05 4.39
C GLN A 104 -14.89 -4.69 4.00
N GLN A 105 -15.37 -5.21 2.88
CA GLN A 105 -16.77 -5.17 2.48
C GLN A 105 -17.56 -6.33 3.10
N GLN A 106 -18.89 -6.26 3.03
CA GLN A 106 -19.77 -7.36 3.48
C GLN A 106 -19.53 -8.67 2.72
N ASN A 107 -19.15 -8.58 1.43
CA ASN A 107 -18.81 -9.75 0.62
C ASN A 107 -17.42 -10.33 0.92
N GLY A 108 -16.66 -9.73 1.85
CA GLY A 108 -15.32 -10.14 2.24
C GLY A 108 -14.19 -9.50 1.43
N ASP A 109 -14.47 -8.67 0.42
CA ASP A 109 -13.42 -7.95 -0.30
C ASP A 109 -12.66 -7.00 0.63
N LEU A 110 -11.36 -6.88 0.45
CA LEU A 110 -10.51 -6.06 1.30
C LEU A 110 -10.59 -4.61 0.87
N MET A 111 -10.72 -3.70 1.82
CA MET A 111 -10.60 -2.27 1.60
C MET A 111 -9.13 -1.88 1.81
N VAL A 112 -8.49 -1.44 0.73
CA VAL A 112 -7.04 -1.24 0.68
C VAL A 112 -6.71 0.22 0.45
N LEU A 113 -5.98 0.81 1.39
CA LEU A 113 -5.31 2.10 1.21
C LEU A 113 -4.01 1.86 0.46
N GLY A 114 -3.91 2.38 -0.76
CA GLY A 114 -2.75 2.15 -1.62
C GLY A 114 -2.48 3.34 -2.54
N GLY A 115 -1.24 3.38 -3.04
CA GLY A 115 -0.80 4.26 -4.11
C GLY A 115 -0.93 3.57 -5.47
N ASN A 116 -0.93 4.37 -6.52
CA ASN A 116 -1.11 3.95 -7.91
C ASN A 116 -2.38 3.16 -8.22
N GLN A 117 -3.43 3.34 -7.40
CA GLN A 117 -4.74 2.76 -7.64
C GLN A 117 -5.54 3.74 -8.48
N SER A 118 -5.72 3.46 -9.77
CA SER A 118 -6.25 4.42 -10.75
C SER A 118 -5.43 5.72 -10.78
N ASP A 119 -4.10 5.58 -10.88
CA ASP A 119 -3.11 6.68 -10.95
C ASP A 119 -3.19 7.64 -9.73
N ALA A 120 -3.63 7.12 -8.59
CA ALA A 120 -3.94 7.91 -7.40
C ALA A 120 -3.64 7.19 -6.08
N ILE A 121 -3.59 7.96 -5.00
CA ILE A 121 -3.66 7.44 -3.64
C ILE A 121 -5.11 7.45 -3.18
N ASN A 122 -5.66 6.27 -2.88
CA ASN A 122 -7.06 6.15 -2.46
C ASN A 122 -7.31 4.85 -1.69
N ILE A 123 -8.57 4.66 -1.29
CA ILE A 123 -9.07 3.40 -0.75
C ILE A 123 -9.96 2.75 -1.80
N ARG A 124 -9.66 1.48 -2.14
CA ARG A 124 -10.42 0.67 -3.10
C ARG A 124 -10.61 -0.74 -2.60
N ALA A 125 -11.63 -1.40 -3.12
CA ALA A 125 -11.93 -2.78 -2.80
C ALA A 125 -11.15 -3.75 -3.70
N PHE A 126 -10.55 -4.77 -3.10
CA PHE A 126 -9.78 -5.81 -3.76
C PHE A 126 -10.29 -7.19 -3.37
N SER A 127 -10.48 -8.05 -4.36
CA SER A 127 -10.88 -9.43 -4.09
C SER A 127 -9.80 -10.19 -3.34
N ARG A 128 -10.21 -10.93 -2.29
CA ARG A 128 -9.32 -11.81 -1.52
C ARG A 128 -8.65 -12.88 -2.40
N SER A 129 -9.27 -13.26 -3.51
CA SER A 129 -8.72 -14.24 -4.46
C SER A 129 -7.43 -13.79 -5.13
N ARG A 130 -7.18 -12.47 -5.20
CA ARG A 130 -5.95 -11.89 -5.77
C ARG A 130 -4.78 -11.88 -4.78
N VAL A 131 -5.03 -12.16 -3.50
CA VAL A 131 -4.03 -12.02 -2.44
C VAL A 131 -2.97 -13.10 -2.57
N THR A 132 -1.71 -12.68 -2.47
CA THR A 132 -0.53 -13.56 -2.41
C THR A 132 0.05 -13.64 -0.99
N GLY A 133 -0.18 -12.64 -0.14
CA GLY A 133 0.22 -12.72 1.26
C GLY A 133 -0.13 -11.48 2.07
N TYR A 134 -0.12 -11.65 3.40
CA TYR A 134 -0.25 -10.57 4.37
C TYR A 134 0.99 -10.50 5.24
N ARG A 135 1.42 -9.28 5.53
CA ARG A 135 2.67 -9.03 6.24
C ARG A 135 2.48 -7.94 7.31
N TRP A 136 3.18 -8.13 8.41
CA TRP A 136 3.12 -7.25 9.57
C TRP A 136 4.53 -6.73 9.93
N PRO A 137 4.69 -5.48 10.37
CA PRO A 137 5.99 -4.99 10.83
C PRO A 137 6.57 -5.86 11.96
N VAL A 138 7.87 -6.16 11.89
CA VAL A 138 8.57 -6.82 13.02
C VAL A 138 8.54 -5.94 14.26
N ASN A 139 8.44 -6.55 15.44
CA ASN A 139 8.50 -5.87 16.73
C ASN A 139 7.42 -4.78 16.96
N VAL A 140 6.33 -4.81 16.20
CA VAL A 140 5.16 -3.94 16.41
C VAL A 140 3.99 -4.80 16.90
N ALA A 141 3.39 -4.41 18.02
CA ALA A 141 2.21 -5.10 18.55
C ALA A 141 1.07 -5.09 17.52
N LYS A 142 0.50 -6.25 17.24
CA LYS A 142 -0.61 -6.39 16.29
C LYS A 142 -1.87 -5.74 16.85
N ASP A 143 -2.56 -4.98 16.01
CA ASP A 143 -3.90 -4.49 16.32
C ASP A 143 -4.91 -5.63 16.16
N ASN A 144 -5.56 -6.01 17.25
CA ASN A 144 -6.51 -7.13 17.30
C ASN A 144 -7.95 -6.70 17.02
N ARG A 145 -8.19 -5.46 16.57
CA ARG A 145 -9.52 -5.04 16.14
C ARG A 145 -10.02 -5.89 14.97
N GLN A 146 -11.32 -6.10 14.93
CA GLN A 146 -11.97 -6.61 13.72
C GLN A 146 -11.83 -5.58 12.59
N LEU A 147 -11.73 -6.06 11.35
CA LEU A 147 -11.70 -5.18 10.19
C LEU A 147 -13.01 -4.37 10.11
N PRO A 148 -12.94 -3.03 10.04
CA PRO A 148 -14.12 -2.21 9.84
C PRO A 148 -14.86 -2.63 8.56
N LEU A 149 -16.19 -2.72 8.64
CA LEU A 149 -17.02 -2.82 7.44
C LEU A 149 -17.04 -1.45 6.76
N MET A 150 -16.69 -1.41 5.47
CA MET A 150 -16.71 -0.19 4.68
C MET A 150 -17.37 -0.44 3.32
N THR A 151 -17.89 0.62 2.73
CA THR A 151 -18.36 0.63 1.33
C THR A 151 -17.34 1.38 0.48
N GLY A 152 -17.14 0.95 -0.76
CA GLY A 152 -16.30 1.65 -1.72
C GLY A 152 -16.22 0.94 -3.06
N SER A 153 -15.75 1.66 -4.07
CA SER A 153 -15.61 1.12 -5.42
C SER A 153 -14.51 0.06 -5.49
N LEU A 154 -14.72 -0.94 -6.34
CA LEU A 154 -13.69 -1.90 -6.73
C LEU A 154 -12.49 -1.18 -7.34
N SER A 155 -11.30 -1.72 -7.12
CA SER A 155 -10.12 -1.32 -7.87
C SER A 155 -10.23 -1.87 -9.30
N VAL A 156 -10.21 -0.97 -10.27
CA VAL A 156 -10.37 -1.30 -11.71
C VAL A 156 -9.07 -1.12 -12.51
N SER A 157 -8.07 -0.44 -11.94
CA SER A 157 -6.75 -0.26 -12.54
C SER A 157 -5.72 -0.06 -11.44
N GLU A 158 -4.63 -0.81 -11.53
CA GLU A 158 -3.40 -0.59 -10.77
C GLU A 158 -2.26 -0.52 -11.80
N SER A 159 -1.72 0.68 -12.01
CA SER A 159 -0.66 0.92 -13.00
C SER A 159 0.67 0.38 -12.47
#